data_AF-A0A9N9SVR4-F1
#
_entry.id   AF-A0A9N9SVR4-F1
#
_cell.length_a   1.000
_cell.length_b   1.000
_cell.length_c   1.000
_cell.angle_alpha   90.00
_cell.angle_beta   90.00
_cell.angle_gamma   90.00
#
_symmetry.space_group_name_H-M   'P 1'
#
loop_
_entity.id
_entity.type
_entity.pdbx_description
1 polymer ?
#
loop_
_entity_poly.entity_id
_entity_poly.type
_entity_poly.pdbx_seq_one_letter_code
_entity_poly.pdbx_strand_id
1 'polypeptide(L)' 'MKTNDDKKLKESIENFILKELELPIQLRSAGKIGENVCVLEAENMADKINILKNKSKLKQCKDRIFINNDLTEKE' A
#
# COMPACT_ATOMS: atom_id res chain seq x y z
N MET A 1 12.72 16.22 11.37
CA MET A 1 11.73 16.94 10.54
C MET A 1 11.49 16.10 9.29
N LYS A 2 10.57 15.13 9.32
CA LYS A 2 10.32 14.13 8.24
C LYS A 2 8.85 14.10 7.78
N THR A 3 8.08 15.14 8.04
CA THR A 3 6.60 15.11 7.92
C THR A 3 6.08 15.31 6.50
N ASN A 4 6.86 15.93 5.60
CA ASN A 4 6.41 16.20 4.22
C ASN A 4 6.60 15.02 3.27
N ASP A 5 7.63 14.19 3.50
CA ASP A 5 7.91 13.03 2.64
C ASP A 5 6.87 11.93 2.85
N ASP A 6 6.46 11.71 4.10
CA ASP A 6 5.45 10.72 4.48
C ASP A 6 4.08 11.03 3.85
N LYS A 7 3.69 12.32 3.84
CA LYS A 7 2.43 12.76 3.24
C LYS A 7 2.42 12.56 1.72
N LYS A 8 3.50 12.97 1.03
CA LYS A 8 3.64 12.76 -0.42
C LYS A 8 3.67 11.28 -0.79
N LEU A 9 4.36 10.47 0.01
CA LEU A 9 4.42 9.03 -0.17
C LEU A 9 3.03 8.40 -0.02
N LYS A 10 2.30 8.78 1.04
CA LYS A 10 0.91 8.36 1.26
C LYS A 10 0.04 8.66 0.05
N GLU A 11 0.00 9.93 -0.39
CA GLU A 11 -0.80 10.34 -1.55
C GLU A 11 -0.38 9.61 -2.83
N SER A 12 0.92 9.38 -3.02
CA SER A 12 1.43 8.65 -4.19
C SER A 12 0.99 7.19 -4.18
N ILE A 13 0.97 6.53 -3.03
CA ILE A 13 0.56 5.14 -2.90
C ILE A 13 -0.97 5.01 -3.04
N GLU A 14 -1.75 5.91 -2.44
CA GLU A 14 -3.20 5.94 -2.59
C GLU A 14 -3.60 6.09 -4.06
N ASN A 15 -2.95 7.00 -4.79
CA ASN A 15 -3.16 7.17 -6.23
C ASN A 15 -2.73 5.93 -7.03
N PHE A 16 -1.61 5.30 -6.67
CA PHE A 16 -1.16 4.06 -7.30
C PHE A 16 -2.18 2.94 -7.13
N ILE A 17 -2.68 2.73 -5.90
CA ILE A 17 -3.68 1.70 -5.61
C ILE A 17 -5.00 2.00 -6.33
N LEU A 18 -5.43 3.27 -6.33
CA LEU A 18 -6.61 3.69 -7.08
C LEU A 18 -6.47 3.39 -8.57
N LYS A 19 -5.31 3.65 -9.17
CA LYS A 19 -5.09 3.45 -10.61
C LYS A 19 -4.94 1.98 -10.98
N GLU A 20 -4.09 1.23 -10.28
CA GLU A 20 -3.74 -0.14 -10.69
C GLU A 20 -4.70 -1.20 -10.12
N LEU A 21 -5.35 -0.92 -8.98
CA LEU A 21 -6.34 -1.83 -8.39
C LEU A 21 -7.79 -1.37 -8.61
N GLU A 22 -8.01 -0.12 -9.03
CA GLU A 22 -9.34 0.50 -9.16
C GLU A 22 -10.06 0.56 -7.79
N LEU A 23 -9.29 0.75 -6.73
CA LEU A 23 -9.78 0.76 -5.35
C LEU A 23 -9.52 2.12 -4.71
N PRO A 24 -10.57 2.89 -4.37
CA PRO A 24 -10.41 4.03 -3.49
C PRO A 24 -10.11 3.50 -2.09
N ILE A 25 -8.92 3.82 -1.57
CA ILE A 25 -8.48 3.42 -0.23
C ILE A 25 -8.05 4.66 0.55
N GLN A 26 -8.08 4.56 1.88
CA GLN A 26 -7.44 5.54 2.75
C GLN A 26 -6.35 4.87 3.58
N LEU A 27 -5.16 5.46 3.56
CA LEU A 27 -4.05 5.04 4.39
C LEU A 27 -4.00 5.91 5.64
N ARG A 28 -3.76 5.31 6.80
CA ARG A 28 -3.39 6.07 8.00
C ARG A 28 -1.97 6.61 7.86
N SER A 29 -1.03 5.78 7.40
CA SER A 29 0.38 6.14 7.25
C SER A 29 1.06 5.35 6.13
N ALA A 30 2.14 5.89 5.58
CA ALA A 30 2.97 5.24 4.57
C ALA A 30 4.43 5.57 4.81
N GLY A 31 5.25 4.56 5.09
CA GLY A 31 6.66 4.72 5.43
C GLY A 31 7.57 3.93 4.50
N LYS A 32 8.66 4.55 4.04
CA LYS A 32 9.71 3.86 3.28
C LYS A 32 10.67 3.16 4.25
N ILE A 33 10.83 1.85 4.12
CA ILE A 33 11.72 1.04 4.98
C ILE A 33 12.98 0.54 4.24
N GLY A 34 13.02 0.70 2.92
CA GLY A 34 14.18 0.39 2.09
C GLY A 34 14.06 1.08 0.74
N GLU A 35 15.08 0.95 -0.12
CA GLU A 35 15.12 1.67 -1.41
C GLU A 35 13.88 1.39 -2.28
N ASN A 36 13.40 0.14 -2.27
CA ASN A 36 12.26 -0.34 -3.06
C ASN A 36 11.14 -0.95 -2.20
N VAL A 37 11.14 -0.69 -0.88
CA VAL A 37 10.19 -1.31 0.05
C VAL A 37 9.52 -0.23 0.89
N CYS A 38 8.18 -0.27 0.94
CA CYS A 38 7.36 0.58 1.78
C CYS A 38 6.43 -0.26 2.66
N VAL A 39 6.14 0.27 3.84
CA VAL A 39 5.14 -0.24 4.78
C VAL A 39 3.97 0.72 4.77
N LEU A 40 2.77 0.17 4.68
CA LEU A 40 1.53 0.93 4.60
C LEU A 40 0.61 0.49 5.73
N GLU A 41 -0.01 1.47 6.37
CA GLU A 41 -1.06 1.22 7.35
C GLU A 41 -2.38 1.67 6.75
N ALA A 42 -3.28 0.72 6.47
CA ALA A 42 -4.63 1.05 6.02
C ALA A 42 -5.42 1.67 7.17
N GLU A 43 -6.30 2.63 6.87
CA GLU A 43 -7.15 3.22 7.90
C GLU A 43 -8.13 2.19 8.49
N ASN A 44 -8.64 1.29 7.63
CA ASN A 44 -9.60 0.26 8.01
C ASN A 44 -9.18 -1.13 7.51
N MET A 45 -9.60 -2.17 8.25
CA MET A 45 -9.35 -3.56 7.88
C MET A 45 -9.99 -3.94 6.54
N ALA A 46 -11.14 -3.33 6.20
CA ALA A 46 -11.83 -3.56 4.93
C ALA A 46 -10.95 -3.18 3.73
N ASP A 47 -10.27 -2.02 3.79
CA ASP A 47 -9.36 -1.57 2.74
C ASP A 47 -8.16 -2.51 2.61
N LYS A 48 -7.57 -2.93 3.74
CA LYS A 48 -6.49 -3.92 3.76
C LYS A 48 -6.92 -5.21 3.05
N ILE A 49 -8.11 -5.74 3.36
CA ILE A 49 -8.65 -6.95 2.73
C ILE A 49 -8.88 -6.74 1.23
N ASN A 50 -9.43 -5.60 0.83
CA ASN A 50 -9.71 -5.29 -0.58
C ASN A 50 -8.43 -5.21 -1.40
N ILE A 51 -7.39 -4.55 -0.89
CA ILE A 51 -6.06 -4.50 -1.52
C ILE A 51 -5.50 -5.92 -1.69
N LEU A 52 -5.54 -6.73 -0.64
CA LEU A 52 -5.01 -8.09 -0.67
C LEU A 52 -5.77 -9.02 -1.64
N LYS A 53 -7.09 -8.87 -1.75
CA LYS A 53 -7.91 -9.62 -2.73
C LYS A 53 -7.59 -9.21 -4.17
N ASN A 54 -7.29 -7.93 -4.40
CA ASN A 54 -7.06 -7.39 -5.74
C ASN A 54 -5.58 -7.35 -6.14
N LYS A 55 -4.64 -7.66 -5.25
CA LYS A 55 -3.19 -7.62 -5.53
C LYS A 55 -2.76 -8.43 -6.75
N SER A 56 -3.54 -9.43 -7.14
CA SER A 56 -3.32 -10.21 -8.36
C SER A 56 -3.35 -9.35 -9.63
N LYS A 57 -4.07 -8.22 -9.65
CA LYS A 57 -4.07 -7.25 -10.76
C LYS A 57 -2.69 -6.64 -11.00
N LEU A 58 -1.87 -6.51 -9.94
CA LEU A 58 -0.51 -5.97 -10.03
C LEU A 58 0.46 -6.88 -10.82
N LYS A 59 0.09 -8.14 -11.07
CA LYS A 59 0.87 -9.01 -11.98
C LYS A 59 0.89 -8.47 -13.42
N GLN A 60 -0.05 -7.60 -13.77
CA GLN A 60 -0.14 -6.99 -15.10
C GLN A 60 0.62 -5.65 -15.18
N CYS A 61 1.08 -5.11 -14.05
CA CYS A 61 1.92 -3.91 -14.06
C CYS A 61 3.25 -4.21 -14.77
N LYS A 62 3.76 -3.21 -15.50
CA LYS A 62 5.07 -3.28 -16.17
C LYS A 62 6.20 -3.57 -15.17
N ASP A 63 6.13 -2.92 -14.01
CA ASP A 63 7.01 -3.17 -12.88
C ASP A 63 6.43 -4.24 -11.97
N ARG A 64 7.27 -5.19 -11.54
CA ARG A 64 6.85 -6.27 -10.64
C ARG A 64 6.68 -5.73 -9.24
N ILE A 65 5.41 -5.56 -8.84
CA ILE A 65 5.05 -5.06 -7.52
C ILE A 65 4.47 -6.20 -6.69
N PHE A 66 5.00 -6.37 -5.49
CA PHE A 66 4.58 -7.41 -4.54
C PHE A 66 3.97 -6.76 -3.30
N ILE A 67 2.77 -7.22 -2.93
CA ILE A 67 2.12 -6.86 -1.67
C ILE A 67 2.08 -8.11 -0.79
N ASN A 68 2.95 -8.10 0.22
CA ASN A 68 2.92 -9.08 1.31
C ASN A 68 2.05 -8.57 2.45
N ASN A 69 1.45 -9.51 3.17
CA ASN A 69 0.68 -9.21 4.35
C ASN A 69 1.50 -9.62 5.58
N ASP A 70 1.98 -8.64 6.32
CA ASP A 70 2.29 -8.86 7.74
C ASP A 70 0.95 -8.86 8.48
N LEU A 71 0.37 -10.05 8.63
CA LEU A 71 -0.47 -10.31 9.79
C LEU A 71 0.52 -10.70 10.86
N THR A 72 0.73 -9.85 11.86
CA THR A 72 1.13 -10.33 13.18
C THR A 72 -0.03 -11.17 13.73
N GLU A 73 -0.27 -12.33 13.11
CA GLU A 73 -0.79 -13.47 13.84
C GLU A 73 0.40 -13.88 14.71
N LYS A 74 0.27 -13.71 16.03
CA LYS A 74 1.16 -14.40 16.95
C LYS A 74 1.06 -15.89 16.57
N GLU A 75 2.12 -16.44 15.99
CA GLU A 75 2.36 -17.88 15.96
C GLU A 75 2.23 -18.48 17.38
#